data_AF-A0AA35ZZ35-F1
#
_entry.id   AF-A0AA35ZZ35-F1
#
_cell.length_a   1.000
_cell.length_b   1.000
_cell.length_c   1.000
_cell.angle_alpha   90.00
_cell.angle_beta   90.00
_cell.angle_gamma   90.00
#
_symmetry.space_group_name_H-M   'P 1'
#
loop_
_entity.id
_entity.type
_entity.pdbx_description
1 polymer ?
#
loop_
_entity_poly.entity_id
_entity_poly.type
_entity_poly.pdbx_seq_one_letter_code
_entity_poly.pdbx_strand_id
1 'polypeptide(L)'
;MDAYQNYNNLIHQVHTGEFDAAVGDITITANRSLYVDFTLPYTDLGIGTLSRNDDVSMWIFMKPLSSDLWLVSACFFILLGFVIWILEHRTNEEFQGSPSEQIGTTLWFAFSTLVYAHRTETCQGCHGVGHPCPHLW
;
A
#
# COMPACT_ATOMS: atom_id res chain seq x y z
N MET A 1 27.28 7.67 -24.40
CA MET A 1 26.39 7.28 -25.52
C MET A 1 26.85 5.95 -26.15
N ASP A 2 27.71 5.21 -25.46
CA ASP A 2 28.57 4.19 -26.07
C ASP A 2 27.96 2.79 -25.98
N ALA A 3 27.09 2.55 -24.99
CA ALA A 3 26.40 1.27 -24.82
C ALA A 3 25.44 0.96 -25.98
N TYR A 4 24.70 1.97 -26.49
CA TYR A 4 23.70 1.77 -27.55
C TYR A 4 24.33 1.31 -28.87
N GLN A 5 25.48 1.90 -29.24
CA GLN A 5 26.23 1.50 -30.43
C GLN A 5 26.81 0.09 -30.27
N ASN A 6 27.22 -0.29 -29.05
CA ASN A 6 27.77 -1.61 -28.78
C ASN A 6 26.73 -2.73 -28.95
N TYR A 7 25.51 -2.58 -28.40
CA TYR A 7 24.47 -3.60 -28.51
C TYR A 7 23.98 -3.84 -29.95
N ASN A 8 23.85 -2.78 -30.74
CA ASN A 8 23.44 -2.93 -32.13
C ASN A 8 24.53 -3.62 -32.96
N ASN A 9 25.81 -3.38 -32.64
CA ASN A 9 26.92 -4.09 -33.25
C ASN A 9 26.93 -5.58 -32.87
N LEU A 10 26.71 -5.90 -31.59
CA LEU A 10 26.60 -7.30 -31.14
C LEU A 10 25.48 -8.06 -31.86
N ILE A 11 24.30 -7.44 -31.99
CA ILE A 11 23.18 -8.04 -32.72
C ILE A 11 23.52 -8.21 -34.21
N HIS A 12 24.18 -7.23 -34.82
CA HIS A 12 24.61 -7.31 -36.20
C HIS A 12 25.63 -8.44 -36.43
N GLN A 13 26.60 -8.62 -35.53
CA GLN A 13 27.61 -9.67 -35.64
C GLN A 13 27.00 -11.07 -35.48
N VAL A 14 26.00 -11.23 -34.62
CA VAL A 14 25.22 -12.48 -34.52
C VAL A 14 24.42 -12.73 -35.80
N HIS A 15 23.74 -11.71 -36.32
CA HIS A 15 23.00 -11.83 -37.59
C HIS A 15 23.89 -12.16 -38.79
N THR A 16 25.12 -11.62 -38.83
CA THR A 16 26.08 -11.86 -39.93
C THR A 16 26.79 -13.22 -39.79
N GLY A 17 26.58 -13.94 -38.68
CA GLY A 17 27.17 -15.25 -38.43
C GLY A 17 28.63 -15.22 -37.94
N GLU A 18 29.13 -14.05 -37.53
CA GLU A 18 30.46 -13.93 -36.90
C GLU A 18 30.44 -14.44 -35.44
N PHE A 19 29.26 -14.40 -34.80
CA PHE A 19 29.00 -15.00 -33.48
C PHE A 19 27.74 -15.85 -33.52
N ASP A 20 27.74 -16.99 -32.82
CA ASP A 20 26.57 -17.87 -32.78
C ASP A 20 25.50 -17.41 -31.78
N ALA A 21 25.91 -16.69 -30.72
CA ALA A 21 25.02 -16.20 -29.68
C ALA A 21 25.64 -15.02 -28.89
N ALA A 22 24.78 -14.23 -28.24
CA ALA A 22 25.18 -13.15 -27.33
C ALA A 22 24.42 -13.26 -26.00
N VAL A 23 25.12 -13.05 -24.88
CA VAL A 23 24.55 -13.11 -23.53
C VAL A 23 24.89 -11.81 -22.79
N GLY A 24 23.88 -11.15 -22.23
CA GLY A 24 24.03 -9.92 -21.46
C GLY A 24 22.68 -9.26 -21.17
N ASP A 25 22.73 -8.04 -20.63
CA ASP A 25 21.53 -7.19 -20.45
C ASP A 25 21.07 -6.65 -21.81
N ILE A 26 20.42 -7.52 -22.60
CA ILE A 26 19.91 -7.20 -23.93
C ILE A 26 18.40 -7.09 -23.84
N THR A 27 17.89 -5.86 -23.96
CA THR A 27 16.46 -5.63 -24.04
C THR A 27 15.89 -6.18 -25.35
N ILE A 28 14.88 -7.04 -25.22
CA ILE A 28 14.10 -7.57 -26.33
C ILE A 28 13.24 -6.43 -26.88
N THR A 29 13.35 -6.16 -28.18
CA THR A 29 12.57 -5.10 -28.85
C THR A 29 12.13 -5.62 -30.21
N ALA A 30 10.94 -5.21 -30.67
CA ALA A 30 10.37 -5.65 -31.94
C ALA A 30 11.29 -5.42 -33.15
N ASN A 31 12.07 -4.33 -33.17
CA ASN A 31 13.03 -4.09 -34.25
C ASN A 31 14.19 -5.10 -34.24
N ARG A 32 14.61 -5.57 -33.05
CA ARG A 32 15.74 -6.50 -32.92
C ARG A 32 15.32 -7.95 -33.21
N SER A 33 14.07 -8.31 -32.90
CA SER A 33 13.51 -9.64 -33.20
C SER A 33 13.33 -9.91 -34.70
N LEU A 34 13.54 -8.90 -35.57
CA LEU A 34 13.56 -9.09 -37.02
C LEU A 34 14.88 -9.67 -37.53
N TYR A 35 15.96 -9.54 -36.77
CA TYR A 35 17.31 -9.93 -37.19
C TYR A 35 17.84 -11.14 -36.40
N VAL A 36 17.38 -11.34 -35.16
CA VAL A 36 17.81 -12.44 -34.30
C VAL A 36 16.64 -12.98 -33.49
N ASP A 37 16.68 -14.28 -33.19
CA ASP A 37 15.72 -14.92 -32.28
C ASP A 37 16.18 -14.79 -30.82
N PHE A 38 15.23 -14.53 -29.92
CA PHE A 38 15.48 -14.40 -28.48
C PHE A 38 14.89 -15.58 -27.71
N THR A 39 15.55 -15.96 -26.61
CA THR A 39 15.00 -16.90 -25.64
C THR A 39 13.94 -16.25 -24.75
N LEU A 40 13.16 -17.07 -24.05
CA LEU A 40 12.21 -16.58 -23.04
C LEU A 40 12.93 -15.71 -21.99
N PRO A 41 12.34 -14.57 -21.58
CA PRO A 41 12.94 -13.72 -20.58
C PRO A 41 13.00 -14.47 -19.24
N TYR A 42 14.18 -14.46 -18.61
CA TYR A 42 14.38 -15.05 -17.28
C TYR A 42 13.95 -14.09 -16.14
N THR A 43 13.84 -12.79 -16.44
CA THR A 43 13.43 -11.75 -15.49
C THR A 43 12.24 -10.96 -16.02
N ASP A 44 11.23 -10.77 -15.18
CA ASP A 44 10.13 -9.86 -15.46
C ASP A 44 10.65 -8.41 -15.55
N LEU A 45 10.44 -7.78 -16.72
CA LEU A 45 10.84 -6.40 -16.95
C LEU A 45 9.78 -5.46 -16.35
N GLY A 46 10.02 -4.99 -15.12
CA GLY A 46 9.24 -3.92 -14.50
C GLY A 46 9.84 -2.54 -14.81
N ILE A 47 9.09 -1.64 -15.43
CA ILE A 47 9.49 -0.23 -15.53
C ILE A 47 9.20 0.44 -14.18
N GLY A 48 10.23 0.96 -13.53
CA GLY A 48 10.11 1.75 -12.30
C GLY A 48 10.61 3.18 -12.51
N THR A 49 9.86 4.16 -12.03
CA THR A 49 10.31 5.56 -11.98
C THR A 49 11.06 5.80 -10.67
N LEU A 50 12.34 6.16 -10.76
CA LEU A 50 13.12 6.61 -9.62
C LEU A 50 12.96 8.12 -9.49
N SER A 51 12.29 8.59 -8.44
CA SER A 51 12.28 10.00 -8.06
C SER A 51 13.25 10.22 -6.92
N ARG A 52 14.10 11.24 -7.03
CA ARG A 52 14.92 11.68 -5.90
C ARG A 52 13.99 12.18 -4.79
N ASN A 53 14.15 11.64 -3.60
CA ASN A 53 13.33 12.00 -2.45
C ASN A 53 14.06 13.11 -1.67
N ASP A 54 14.01 14.33 -2.19
CA ASP A 54 14.77 15.47 -1.64
C ASP A 54 14.15 16.05 -0.35
N ASP A 55 12.88 15.71 -0.05
CA ASP A 55 12.12 16.30 1.06
C ASP A 55 11.46 15.24 1.95
N VAL A 56 12.25 14.39 2.61
CA VAL A 56 11.78 13.59 3.75
C VAL A 56 11.59 14.48 4.98
N SER A 57 10.68 15.44 4.90
CA SER A 57 10.26 16.22 6.05
C SER A 57 9.49 15.30 7.02
N MET A 58 9.75 15.44 8.33
CA MET A 58 9.04 14.72 9.39
C MET A 58 7.51 14.92 9.35
N TRP A 59 7.05 15.98 8.68
CA TRP A 59 5.66 16.37 8.49
C TRP A 59 4.97 15.70 7.28
N ILE A 60 5.61 14.74 6.60
CA ILE A 60 5.00 13.98 5.50
C ILE A 60 3.72 13.25 5.93
N PHE A 61 3.63 12.83 7.19
CA PHE A 61 2.42 12.23 7.73
C PHE A 61 1.25 13.21 7.79
N MET A 62 1.51 14.52 7.90
CA MET A 62 0.48 15.56 7.93
C MET A 62 0.14 16.12 6.55
N LYS A 63 0.96 15.87 5.51
CA LYS A 63 0.61 16.19 4.11
C LYS A 63 -0.74 15.63 3.65
N PRO A 64 -1.11 14.36 3.91
CA PRO A 64 -2.42 13.84 3.53
C PRO A 64 -3.58 14.42 4.37
N LEU A 65 -3.29 14.99 5.54
CA LEU A 65 -4.28 15.66 6.37
C LEU A 65 -4.42 17.12 5.90
N SER A 66 -5.18 17.33 4.82
CA SER A 66 -5.46 18.65 4.24
C SER A 66 -5.97 19.63 5.30
N SER A 67 -5.75 20.94 5.09
CA SER A 67 -6.26 22.00 5.97
C SER A 67 -7.78 21.94 6.15
N ASP A 68 -8.50 21.50 5.11
CA ASP A 68 -9.94 21.25 5.17
C ASP A 68 -10.30 20.13 6.17
N LEU A 69 -9.55 19.04 6.17
CA LEU A 69 -9.77 17.91 7.10
C LEU A 69 -9.50 18.32 8.55
N TRP A 70 -8.51 19.19 8.78
CA TRP A 70 -8.27 19.78 10.09
C TRP A 70 -9.46 20.62 10.57
N LEU A 71 -10.02 21.47 9.70
CA LEU A 71 -11.17 22.29 10.03
C LEU A 71 -12.41 21.42 10.32
N VAL A 72 -12.67 20.43 9.47
CA VAL A 72 -13.80 19.50 9.64
C VAL A 72 -13.66 18.70 10.93
N SER A 73 -12.45 18.23 11.25
CA SER A 73 -12.16 17.54 12.52
C SER A 73 -12.42 18.44 13.71
N ALA A 74 -11.91 19.68 13.70
CA ALA A 74 -12.15 20.65 14.77
C ALA A 74 -13.65 20.97 14.94
N CYS A 75 -14.38 21.17 13.84
CA CYS A 75 -15.83 21.35 13.87
C CYS A 75 -16.55 20.13 14.47
N PHE A 76 -16.15 18.91 14.10
CA PHE A 76 -16.75 17.69 14.63
C PHE A 76 -16.53 17.55 16.14
N PHE A 77 -15.33 17.88 16.64
CA PHE A 77 -15.05 17.89 18.08
C PHE A 77 -15.93 18.88 18.84
N ILE A 78 -16.12 20.10 18.32
CA ILE A 78 -16.99 21.11 18.94
C ILE A 78 -18.44 20.64 18.94
N LEU A 79 -18.92 20.09 17.82
CA LEU A 79 -20.29 19.55 17.71
C LEU A 79 -20.52 18.39 18.68
N LEU A 80 -19.56 17.46 18.79
CA LEU A 80 -19.64 16.35 19.74
C LEU A 80 -19.70 16.86 21.19
N GLY A 81 -18.85 17.84 21.53
CA GLY A 81 -18.88 18.49 22.85
C GLY A 81 -20.21 19.18 23.13
N PHE A 82 -20.78 19.86 22.14
CA PHE A 82 -22.08 20.53 22.26
C PHE A 82 -23.23 19.53 22.42
N VAL A 83 -23.23 18.42 21.68
CA VAL A 83 -24.24 17.36 21.80
C VAL A 83 -24.17 16.72 23.18
N ILE A 84 -22.97 16.40 23.66
CA ILE A 84 -22.75 15.87 25.00
C ILE A 84 -23.27 16.86 26.05
N TRP A 85 -22.90 18.13 25.94
CA TRP A 85 -23.36 19.18 26.84
C TRP A 85 -24.89 19.31 26.88
N ILE A 86 -25.57 19.25 25.73
CA ILE A 86 -27.04 19.26 25.68
C ILE A 86 -27.65 18.01 26.33
N LEU A 87 -27.12 16.82 26.02
CA LEU A 87 -27.63 15.57 26.58
C LEU A 87 -27.47 15.53 28.10
N GLU A 88 -26.33 16.01 28.59
CA GLU A 88 -26.04 16.16 30.01
C GLU A 88 -27.01 17.16 30.66
N HIS A 89 -27.15 18.34 30.06
CA HIS A 89 -27.99 19.41 30.59
C HIS A 89 -29.49 19.09 30.55
N ARG A 90 -29.97 18.31 29.56
CA ARG A 90 -31.38 17.93 29.44
C ARG A 90 -31.79 16.77 30.35
N THR A 91 -30.85 15.94 30.77
CA THR A 91 -31.17 14.68 31.46
C THR A 91 -31.16 14.81 32.98
N ASN A 92 -30.41 15.75 33.58
CA ASN A 92 -30.39 15.92 35.04
C ASN A 92 -30.00 17.34 35.50
N GLU A 93 -30.95 18.13 36.01
CA GLU A 93 -30.64 19.39 36.73
C GLU A 93 -30.18 19.17 38.19
N GLU A 94 -30.14 17.92 38.70
CA GLU A 94 -29.95 17.64 40.13
C GLU A 94 -28.83 16.62 40.50
N PHE A 95 -28.13 16.01 39.53
CA PHE A 95 -27.08 15.02 39.84
C PHE A 95 -25.68 15.44 39.38
N GLN A 96 -24.91 15.96 40.34
CA GLN A 96 -23.47 16.27 40.29
C GLN A 96 -22.58 15.00 40.30
N GLY A 97 -22.71 14.13 39.30
CA GLY A 97 -21.74 13.04 39.06
C GLY A 97 -20.76 13.44 37.96
N SER A 98 -19.45 13.15 38.12
CA SER A 98 -18.37 13.60 37.22
C SER A 98 -18.60 13.19 35.76
N PRO A 99 -19.03 14.10 34.87
CA PRO A 99 -19.41 13.79 33.48
C PRO A 99 -18.21 13.32 32.64
N SER A 100 -17.01 13.79 33.02
CA SER A 100 -15.75 13.40 32.40
C SER A 100 -15.45 11.91 32.54
N GLU A 101 -15.94 11.25 33.60
CA GLU A 101 -15.69 9.82 33.84
C GLU A 101 -16.56 8.92 32.96
N GLN A 102 -17.82 9.31 32.68
CA GLN A 102 -18.70 8.53 31.78
C GLN A 102 -18.29 8.66 30.31
N ILE A 103 -17.87 9.86 29.90
CA ILE A 103 -17.35 10.07 28.54
C ILE A 103 -16.01 9.36 28.40
N GLY A 104 -15.15 9.44 29.42
CA GLY A 104 -13.87 8.75 29.45
C GLY A 104 -14.01 7.23 29.35
N THR A 105 -14.95 6.63 30.07
CA THR A 105 -15.21 5.18 30.00
C THR A 105 -15.79 4.78 28.64
N THR A 106 -16.72 5.55 28.07
CA THR A 106 -17.28 5.28 26.74
C THR A 106 -16.22 5.38 25.64
N LEU A 107 -15.39 6.42 25.68
CA LEU A 107 -14.26 6.60 24.77
C LEU A 107 -13.20 5.49 24.95
N TRP A 108 -12.93 5.09 26.18
CA TRP A 108 -12.02 3.99 26.50
C TRP A 108 -12.50 2.64 25.96
N PHE A 109 -13.80 2.36 26.07
CA PHE A 109 -14.40 1.16 25.49
C PHE A 109 -14.35 1.20 23.96
N ALA A 110 -14.73 2.33 23.34
CA ALA A 110 -14.65 2.50 21.89
C ALA A 110 -13.22 2.30 21.36
N PHE A 111 -12.22 2.87 22.05
CA PHE A 111 -10.81 2.69 21.72
C PHE A 111 -10.36 1.24 21.87
N SER A 112 -10.73 0.58 22.97
CA SER A 112 -10.40 -0.84 23.21
C SER A 112 -10.97 -1.74 22.11
N THR A 113 -12.21 -1.51 21.67
CA THR A 113 -12.83 -2.26 20.56
C THR A 113 -12.13 -1.98 19.23
N LEU A 114 -11.75 -0.73 18.94
CA LEU A 114 -11.04 -0.39 17.70
C LEU A 114 -9.65 -1.03 17.64
N VAL A 115 -8.88 -0.99 18.74
CA VAL A 115 -7.55 -1.61 18.82
C VAL A 115 -7.65 -3.14 18.73
N TYR A 116 -8.70 -3.75 19.31
CA TYR A 116 -8.95 -5.19 19.17
C TYR A 116 -9.49 -5.59 17.79
N ALA A 117 -10.29 -4.75 17.13
CA ALA A 117 -10.78 -5.01 15.78
C ALA A 117 -9.64 -5.09 14.75
N HIS A 118 -8.52 -4.41 15.02
CA HIS A 118 -7.30 -4.49 14.22
C HIS A 118 -6.49 -5.80 14.46
N ARG A 119 -6.96 -6.71 15.34
CA ARG A 119 -6.30 -8.00 15.65
C ARG A 119 -6.96 -9.21 14.99
N THR A 120 -7.73 -9.03 13.92
CA THR A 120 -8.22 -10.16 13.11
C THR A 120 -8.02 -9.93 11.62
N GLU A 121 -6.77 -9.98 11.19
CA GLU A 121 -6.40 -10.55 9.89
C GLU A 121 -5.24 -11.53 10.09
N THR A 122 -5.50 -12.63 10.80
CA THR A 122 -4.62 -13.81 10.74
C THR A 122 -5.39 -14.94 10.08
N CYS A 123 -5.14 -15.09 8.78
CA CYS A 123 -5.23 -16.31 7.97
C CYS A 123 -6.45 -17.21 8.20
N GLN A 124 -7.46 -17.09 7.34
CA GLN A 124 -8.26 -18.25 6.96
C GLN A 124 -8.36 -18.33 5.44
N GLY A 125 -7.28 -18.86 4.87
CA GLY A 125 -7.15 -19.17 3.45
C GLY A 125 -6.09 -20.24 3.20
N CYS A 126 -5.91 -21.20 4.10
CA CYS A 126 -5.26 -22.45 3.73
C CYS A 126 -6.26 -23.33 2.98
N HIS A 127 -5.75 -23.92 1.90
CA HIS A 127 -6.31 -25.02 1.10
C HIS A 127 -7.32 -24.69 -0.01
N GLY A 128 -6.79 -24.11 -1.09
CA GLY A 128 -7.09 -24.64 -2.42
C GLY A 128 -6.45 -26.01 -2.59
N VAL A 129 -7.06 -27.05 -2.03
CA VAL A 129 -6.70 -28.44 -2.32
C VAL A 129 -7.96 -29.17 -2.75
N GLY A 130 -8.03 -29.43 -4.05
CA GLY A 130 -8.91 -30.45 -4.59
C GLY A 130 -8.41 -31.82 -4.15
N HIS A 131 -8.75 -32.24 -2.94
CA HIS A 131 -8.73 -33.66 -2.56
C HIS A 131 -9.95 -33.98 -1.69
N PRO A 132 -10.65 -35.08 -1.97
CA PRO A 132 -11.81 -35.50 -1.21
C PRO A 132 -11.40 -36.03 0.17
N CYS A 133 -12.28 -35.84 1.15
CA CYS A 133 -12.12 -36.36 2.51
C CYS A 133 -11.80 -37.86 2.50
N PRO A 134 -10.80 -38.32 3.28
CA PRO A 134 -10.63 -39.74 3.49
C PRO A 134 -11.78 -40.24 4.38
N HIS A 135 -12.46 -41.25 3.85
CA HIS A 135 -13.32 -42.13 4.61
C HIS A 135 -12.50 -42.95 5.62
N LEU A 136 -13.18 -43.38 6.69
CA LEU A 136 -12.81 -44.47 7.63
C LEU A 136 -11.91 -45.51 6.95
N TRP A 137 -10.77 -45.92 7.54
CA TRP A 137 -10.58 -46.51 8.88
C TRP A 137 -9.34 -45.98 9.58
#